data_AF-A0AA38G7P7-F1
#
_entry.id   AF-A0AA38G7P7-F1
#
_cell.length_a   1.000
_cell.length_b   1.000
_cell.length_c   1.000
_cell.angle_alpha   90.00
_cell.angle_beta   90.00
_cell.angle_gamma   90.00
#
_symmetry.space_group_name_H-M   'P 1'
#
loop_
_entity.id
_entity.type
_entity.pdbx_description
1 polymer ?
#
loop_
_entity_poly.entity_id
_entity_poly.type
_entity_poly.pdbx_seq_one_letter_code
_entity_poly.pdbx_strand_id
1 'polypeptide(L)'
;ISLKTQELYVLVFATRYLDIFTNYISFYNTVMKIVFLVTSFSIVWYMRFHKVVRQTYDKDQDTFRHYLLIIPCFVLALLVHHNFTMREVLWTFSLYLEAVAILPQLVLLQRSRNIDNLTGNYVFFLGAYRSLYLFNWIYRYMTEKHQFRLIPWASGLVQTALYADFFYYYIK
;
A
#
# COMPACT_ATOMS: atom_id res chain seq x y z
N ILE A 1 -10.54 11.45 -2.43
CA ILE A 1 -9.89 10.18 -1.98
C ILE A 1 -10.49 9.02 -2.78
N SER A 2 -9.66 8.14 -3.33
CA SER A 2 -10.08 6.96 -4.10
C SER A 2 -10.46 5.83 -3.16
N LEU A 3 -11.68 5.32 -3.31
CA LEU A 3 -12.13 4.13 -2.60
C LEU A 3 -11.33 2.91 -3.05
N LYS A 4 -10.95 2.86 -4.33
CA LYS A 4 -10.19 1.75 -4.91
C LYS A 4 -8.82 1.58 -4.26
N THR A 5 -8.10 2.68 -4.03
CA THR A 5 -6.84 2.62 -3.29
C THR A 5 -7.03 2.10 -1.86
N GLN A 6 -8.09 2.52 -1.15
CA GLN A 6 -8.37 2.03 0.21
C GLN A 6 -8.71 0.54 0.23
N GLU A 7 -9.50 0.06 -0.75
CA GLU A 7 -9.80 -1.36 -0.93
C GLU A 7 -8.52 -2.19 -1.18
N LEU A 8 -7.59 -1.67 -1.98
CA LEU A 8 -6.30 -2.30 -2.20
C LEU A 8 -5.46 -2.35 -0.93
N TYR A 9 -5.40 -1.28 -0.13
CA TYR A 9 -4.68 -1.27 1.14
C TYR A 9 -5.27 -2.24 2.17
N VAL A 10 -6.60 -2.37 2.25
CA VAL A 10 -7.25 -3.41 3.08
C VAL A 10 -6.76 -4.79 2.66
N LEU A 11 -6.71 -5.06 1.36
CA LEU A 11 -6.28 -6.36 0.83
C LEU A 11 -4.78 -6.62 1.08
N VAL A 12 -3.94 -5.59 0.97
CA VAL A 12 -2.51 -5.63 1.35
C VAL A 12 -2.36 -6.02 2.82
N PHE A 13 -3.02 -5.32 3.75
CA PHE A 13 -2.85 -5.59 5.17
C PHE A 13 -3.48 -6.93 5.59
N ALA A 14 -4.62 -7.29 5.03
CA ALA A 14 -5.27 -8.57 5.30
C ALA A 14 -4.39 -9.76 4.88
N THR A 15 -3.72 -9.67 3.73
CA THR A 15 -2.82 -10.73 3.25
C THR A 15 -1.45 -10.72 3.94
N ARG A 16 -0.94 -9.54 4.31
CA ARG A 16 0.36 -9.40 4.99
C ARG A 16 0.36 -9.86 6.44
N TYR A 17 -0.72 -9.59 7.17
CA TYR A 17 -0.79 -9.81 8.62
C TYR A 17 -1.53 -11.10 9.01
N LEU A 18 -1.62 -12.07 8.10
CA LEU A 18 -2.14 -13.41 8.42
C LEU A 18 -1.35 -14.11 9.53
N ASP A 19 -0.10 -13.71 9.73
CA ASP A 19 0.78 -14.23 10.76
C ASP A 19 0.43 -13.76 12.18
N ILE A 20 -0.51 -12.82 12.35
CA ILE A 20 -0.87 -12.23 13.65
C ILE A 20 -1.32 -13.26 14.68
N PHE A 21 -1.94 -14.36 14.24
CA PHE A 21 -2.40 -15.45 15.10
C PHE A 21 -1.35 -16.55 15.27
N THR A 22 -0.31 -16.58 14.43
CA THR A 22 0.67 -17.68 14.43
C THR A 22 2.01 -17.29 15.03
N ASN A 23 2.42 -16.03 14.89
CA ASN A 23 3.75 -15.56 15.27
C ASN A 23 3.64 -14.30 16.13
N TYR A 24 4.09 -14.41 17.39
CA TYR A 24 4.26 -13.25 18.26
C TYR A 24 5.71 -12.76 18.18
N ILE A 25 5.89 -11.52 17.71
CA ILE A 25 7.21 -10.87 17.62
C ILE A 25 7.41 -9.93 18.83
N SER A 26 6.47 -9.00 19.03
CA SER A 26 6.47 -8.06 20.15
C SER A 26 5.09 -7.43 20.33
N PHE A 27 4.84 -6.89 21.54
CA PHE A 27 3.58 -6.20 21.85
C PHE A 27 3.30 -5.06 20.87
N TYR A 28 4.31 -4.23 20.61
CA TYR A 28 4.21 -3.14 19.62
C TYR A 28 3.86 -3.66 18.23
N ASN A 29 4.51 -4.74 17.75
CA ASN A 29 4.24 -5.29 16.43
C ASN A 29 2.79 -5.76 16.29
N THR A 30 2.29 -6.52 17.27
CA THR A 30 0.92 -7.03 17.26
C THR A 30 -0.11 -5.90 17.32
N VAL A 31 0.09 -4.92 18.22
CA VAL A 31 -0.82 -3.76 18.33
C VAL A 31 -0.85 -2.97 17.02
N MET A 32 0.29 -2.68 16.41
CA MET A 32 0.34 -1.94 15.15
C MET A 32 -0.35 -2.69 14.01
N LYS A 33 -0.19 -4.01 13.91
CA LYS A 33 -0.92 -4.83 12.92
C LYS A 33 -2.43 -4.71 13.09
N ILE A 34 -2.94 -4.78 14.33
CA ILE A 34 -4.37 -4.60 14.64
C ILE A 34 -4.83 -3.20 14.23
N VAL A 35 -4.08 -2.17 14.62
CA VAL A 35 -4.41 -0.77 14.29
C VAL A 35 -4.50 -0.58 12.77
N PHE A 36 -3.53 -1.06 12.00
CA PHE A 36 -3.57 -0.95 10.53
C PHE A 36 -4.75 -1.70 9.92
N LEU A 37 -5.09 -2.89 10.40
CA LEU A 37 -6.26 -3.63 9.93
C LEU A 37 -7.56 -2.88 10.24
N VAL A 38 -7.79 -2.57 11.52
CA VAL A 38 -9.03 -1.94 12.00
C VAL A 38 -9.25 -0.59 11.31
N THR A 39 -8.22 0.25 11.23
CA THR A 39 -8.33 1.57 10.58
C THR A 39 -8.62 1.44 9.08
N SER A 40 -7.93 0.56 8.36
CA SER A 40 -8.15 0.36 6.92
C SER A 40 -9.56 -0.16 6.62
N PHE A 41 -10.04 -1.15 7.38
CA PHE A 41 -11.41 -1.63 7.25
C PHE A 41 -12.43 -0.54 7.60
N SER A 42 -12.15 0.24 8.66
CA SER A 42 -13.02 1.35 9.06
C SER A 42 -13.14 2.39 7.96
N ILE A 43 -12.04 2.81 7.32
CA ILE A 43 -12.06 3.79 6.21
C ILE A 43 -12.95 3.30 5.07
N VAL A 44 -12.76 2.05 4.62
CA VAL A 44 -13.58 1.48 3.54
C VAL A 44 -15.05 1.39 3.96
N TRP A 45 -15.32 1.02 5.21
CA TRP A 45 -16.68 0.98 5.74
C TRP A 45 -17.33 2.36 5.77
N TYR A 46 -16.64 3.39 6.26
CA TYR A 46 -17.12 4.77 6.24
C TYR A 46 -17.41 5.24 4.83
N MET A 47 -16.53 4.99 3.86
CA MET A 47 -16.75 5.41 2.47
C MET A 47 -17.92 4.67 1.80
N ARG A 48 -18.18 3.42 2.15
CA ARG A 48 -19.27 2.62 1.54
C ARG A 48 -20.63 2.79 2.21
N PHE A 49 -20.67 2.91 3.53
CA PHE A 49 -21.91 2.80 4.30
C PHE A 49 -22.30 4.10 5.01
N HIS A 50 -21.36 4.94 5.40
CA HIS A 50 -21.69 6.17 6.11
C HIS A 50 -22.34 7.18 5.16
N LYS A 51 -23.58 7.58 5.47
CA LYS A 51 -24.46 8.37 4.58
C LYS A 51 -23.81 9.65 4.06
N VAL A 52 -23.12 10.39 4.93
CA VAL A 52 -22.47 11.67 4.58
C VAL A 52 -21.25 11.45 3.68
N VAL A 53 -20.38 10.50 4.03
CA VAL A 53 -19.10 10.28 3.31
C VAL A 53 -19.35 9.63 1.95
N ARG A 54 -20.32 8.72 1.87
CA ARG A 54 -20.74 8.11 0.62
C ARG A 54 -21.23 9.14 -0.40
N GLN A 55 -21.92 10.20 0.04
CA GLN A 55 -22.41 11.27 -0.84
C GLN A 55 -21.27 12.15 -1.38
N THR A 56 -20.20 12.33 -0.60
CA THR A 56 -19.01 13.07 -1.04
C THR A 56 -18.08 12.28 -1.97
N TYR A 57 -18.31 10.97 -2.13
CA TYR A 57 -17.48 10.12 -2.98
C TYR A 57 -17.96 10.18 -4.44
N ASP A 58 -17.13 10.78 -5.29
CA ASP A 58 -17.35 10.85 -6.72
C ASP A 58 -16.88 9.55 -7.42
N LYS A 59 -17.85 8.73 -7.83
CA LYS A 59 -17.61 7.46 -8.53
C LYS A 59 -17.19 7.65 -9.99
N ASP A 60 -17.58 8.76 -10.60
CA ASP A 60 -17.37 9.00 -12.03
C ASP A 60 -15.92 9.40 -12.30
N GLN A 61 -15.25 9.97 -11.30
CA GLN A 61 -13.82 10.29 -11.37
C GLN A 61 -12.94 9.06 -11.04
N ASP A 62 -13.36 8.17 -10.15
CA ASP A 62 -12.62 6.98 -9.68
C ASP A 62 -12.84 5.73 -10.58
N THR A 63 -12.66 5.89 -11.89
CA THR A 63 -12.92 4.80 -12.88
C THR A 63 -11.81 3.77 -12.99
N PHE A 64 -10.83 3.77 -12.08
CA PHE A 64 -9.67 2.91 -12.19
C PHE A 64 -10.04 1.43 -11.93
N ARG A 65 -9.70 0.55 -12.89
CA ARG A 65 -9.99 -0.88 -12.80
C ARG A 65 -8.95 -1.58 -11.92
N HIS A 66 -9.09 -1.46 -10.60
CA HIS A 66 -8.16 -2.02 -9.62
C HIS A 66 -7.90 -3.54 -9.74
N TYR A 67 -8.82 -4.32 -10.34
CA TYR A 67 -8.58 -5.74 -10.67
C TYR A 67 -7.40 -5.95 -11.63
N LEU A 68 -7.10 -4.98 -12.50
CA LEU A 68 -5.92 -4.98 -13.37
C LEU A 68 -4.61 -4.86 -12.59
N LEU A 69 -4.65 -4.49 -11.30
CA LEU A 69 -3.48 -4.53 -10.42
C LEU A 69 -3.46 -5.84 -9.63
N ILE A 70 -4.61 -6.24 -9.07
CA ILE A 70 -4.72 -7.44 -8.24
C ILE A 70 -4.29 -8.69 -9.01
N ILE A 71 -4.80 -8.90 -10.24
CA ILE A 71 -4.56 -10.12 -10.99
C ILE A 71 -3.07 -10.25 -11.36
N PRO A 72 -2.41 -9.25 -11.99
CA PRO A 72 -0.99 -9.36 -12.30
C PRO A 72 -0.10 -9.47 -11.07
N CYS A 73 -0.39 -8.76 -9.97
CA CYS A 73 0.38 -8.89 -8.74
C CYS A 73 0.24 -10.30 -8.13
N PHE A 74 -0.94 -10.91 -8.21
CA PHE A 74 -1.16 -12.27 -7.72
C PHE A 74 -0.44 -13.31 -8.58
N VAL A 75 -0.53 -13.19 -9.92
CA VAL A 75 0.21 -14.05 -10.85
C VAL A 75 1.72 -13.90 -10.63
N LEU A 76 2.22 -12.66 -10.50
CA LEU A 76 3.64 -12.40 -10.24
C LEU A 76 4.08 -13.02 -8.91
N ALA A 77 3.27 -12.95 -7.86
CA ALA A 77 3.57 -13.59 -6.57
C ALA A 77 3.58 -15.12 -6.64
N LEU A 78 2.79 -15.73 -7.52
CA LEU A 78 2.85 -17.17 -7.76
C LEU A 78 4.12 -17.59 -8.52
N LEU A 79 4.57 -16.76 -9.46
CA LEU A 79 5.76 -17.05 -10.28
C LEU A 79 7.07 -16.70 -9.57
N VAL A 80 7.09 -15.58 -8.85
CA VAL A 80 8.28 -15.01 -8.20
C VAL A 80 8.00 -14.89 -6.71
N HIS A 81 8.40 -15.93 -5.96
CA HIS A 81 8.29 -16.01 -4.51
C HIS A 81 9.58 -16.63 -3.94
N HIS A 82 9.79 -16.46 -2.63
CA HIS A 82 10.96 -17.06 -1.97
C HIS A 82 10.74 -18.56 -1.70
N ASN A 83 9.62 -18.91 -1.08
CA ASN A 83 9.24 -20.29 -0.74
C ASN A 83 7.80 -20.54 -1.19
N PHE A 84 7.51 -21.68 -1.81
CA PHE A 84 6.16 -22.00 -2.27
C PHE A 84 5.26 -22.48 -1.12
N THR A 85 4.97 -21.56 -0.19
CA THR A 85 4.01 -21.75 0.89
C THR A 85 2.93 -20.69 0.76
N MET A 86 1.69 -21.03 1.10
CA MET A 86 0.57 -20.08 1.01
C MET A 86 0.85 -18.77 1.74
N ARG A 87 1.51 -18.82 2.91
CA ARG A 87 1.87 -17.64 3.69
C ARG A 87 2.89 -16.75 2.98
N GLU A 88 3.96 -17.34 2.45
CA GLU A 88 5.00 -16.58 1.75
C GLU A 88 4.48 -15.98 0.44
N VAL A 89 3.67 -16.73 -0.33
CA VAL A 89 3.04 -16.23 -1.55
C VAL A 89 2.12 -15.05 -1.24
N LEU A 90 1.27 -15.14 -0.22
CA LEU A 90 0.39 -14.03 0.18
C LEU A 90 1.18 -12.82 0.72
N TRP A 91 2.28 -13.07 1.42
CA TRP A 91 3.17 -12.00 1.87
C TRP A 91 3.86 -11.30 0.69
N THR A 92 4.40 -12.05 -0.27
CA THR A 92 5.00 -11.52 -1.51
C THR A 92 3.97 -10.77 -2.35
N PHE A 93 2.76 -11.33 -2.49
CA PHE A 93 1.64 -10.66 -3.14
C PHE A 93 1.31 -9.32 -2.48
N SER A 94 1.27 -9.25 -1.15
CA SER A 94 1.03 -8.00 -0.43
C SER A 94 2.09 -6.93 -0.73
N LEU A 95 3.36 -7.32 -0.95
CA LEU A 95 4.44 -6.39 -1.30
C LEU A 95 4.28 -5.83 -2.71
N TYR A 96 3.99 -6.69 -3.69
CA TYR A 96 3.75 -6.25 -5.07
C TYR A 96 2.51 -5.38 -5.17
N LEU A 97 1.43 -5.77 -4.50
CA LEU A 97 0.19 -5.01 -4.54
C LEU A 97 0.35 -3.65 -3.85
N GLU A 98 1.03 -3.58 -2.71
CA GLU A 98 1.27 -2.31 -2.02
C GLU A 98 2.04 -1.31 -2.88
N ALA A 99 3.02 -1.81 -3.64
CA ALA A 99 3.83 -0.96 -4.51
C ALA A 99 2.98 -0.19 -5.52
N VAL A 100 1.89 -0.79 -6.01
CA VAL A 100 1.00 -0.23 -7.03
C VAL A 100 -0.35 0.25 -6.48
N ALA A 101 -0.65 0.01 -5.20
CA ALA A 101 -1.96 0.31 -4.59
C ALA A 101 -2.34 1.79 -4.62
N ILE A 102 -1.34 2.68 -4.72
CA ILE A 102 -1.53 4.12 -4.78
C ILE A 102 -2.01 4.61 -6.17
N LEU A 103 -1.83 3.82 -7.23
CA LEU A 103 -2.15 4.25 -8.61
C LEU A 103 -3.58 4.79 -8.81
N PRO A 104 -4.66 4.16 -8.30
CA PRO A 104 -6.01 4.72 -8.44
C PRO A 104 -6.14 6.13 -7.85
N GLN A 105 -5.54 6.36 -6.68
CA GLN A 105 -5.50 7.68 -6.03
C GLN A 105 -4.73 8.70 -6.87
N LEU A 106 -3.61 8.32 -7.49
CA LEU A 106 -2.83 9.22 -8.34
C LEU A 106 -3.62 9.62 -9.59
N VAL A 107 -4.25 8.64 -10.26
CA VAL A 107 -5.09 8.89 -11.45
C VAL A 107 -6.30 9.78 -11.09
N LEU A 108 -6.90 9.57 -9.92
CA LEU A 108 -7.99 10.42 -9.43
C LEU A 108 -7.54 11.88 -9.27
N LEU A 109 -6.35 12.10 -8.70
CA LEU A 109 -5.81 13.46 -8.49
C LEU A 109 -5.51 14.16 -9.82
N GLN A 110 -4.93 13.43 -10.79
CA GLN A 110 -4.68 13.97 -12.13
C GLN A 110 -5.96 14.39 -12.86
N ARG A 111 -7.06 13.65 -12.67
CA ARG A 111 -8.36 13.97 -13.29
C ARG A 111 -9.09 15.11 -12.59
N SER A 112 -9.08 15.11 -11.25
CA SER A 112 -9.74 16.14 -10.45
C SER A 112 -9.15 17.54 -10.70
N ARG A 113 -7.85 17.65 -11.03
CA ARG A 113 -7.07 18.90 -11.19
C ARG A 113 -7.10 19.85 -9.99
N ASN A 114 -7.93 19.59 -8.98
CA ASN A 114 -7.96 20.25 -7.70
C ASN A 114 -7.51 19.26 -6.63
N ILE A 115 -6.49 19.65 -5.87
CA ILE A 115 -5.90 18.82 -4.83
C ILE A 115 -6.04 19.60 -3.53
N ASP A 116 -6.95 19.12 -2.68
CA ASP A 116 -7.10 19.68 -1.35
C ASP A 116 -5.80 19.48 -0.56
N ASN A 117 -5.41 20.48 0.23
CA ASN A 117 -4.21 20.44 1.08
C ASN A 117 -4.16 19.16 1.95
N LEU A 118 -5.31 18.71 2.45
CA LEU A 118 -5.40 17.48 3.24
C LEU A 118 -4.98 16.24 2.44
N THR A 119 -5.43 16.14 1.19
CA THR A 119 -5.10 15.01 0.31
C THR A 119 -3.63 15.06 -0.11
N GLY A 120 -3.09 16.25 -0.36
CA GLY A 120 -1.65 16.46 -0.60
C GLY A 120 -0.80 15.99 0.59
N ASN A 121 -1.13 16.43 1.81
CA ASN A 121 -0.45 16.00 3.03
C ASN A 121 -0.54 14.48 3.25
N TYR A 122 -1.70 13.88 2.99
CA TYR A 122 -1.89 12.42 3.08
C TYR A 122 -0.91 11.67 2.17
N VAL A 123 -0.83 12.04 0.88
CA VAL A 123 0.09 11.40 -0.06
C VAL A 123 1.55 11.70 0.32
N PHE A 124 1.84 12.91 0.82
CA PHE A 124 3.16 13.28 1.32
C PHE A 124 3.65 12.35 2.44
N PHE A 125 2.86 12.18 3.50
CA PHE A 125 3.23 11.31 4.61
C PHE A 125 3.36 9.85 4.20
N LEU A 126 2.54 9.39 3.26
CA LEU A 126 2.61 8.04 2.73
C LEU A 126 3.91 7.83 1.91
N GLY A 127 4.32 8.81 1.10
CA GLY A 127 5.62 8.80 0.43
C GLY A 127 6.79 8.84 1.43
N ALA A 128 6.71 9.72 2.43
CA ALA A 128 7.73 9.85 3.47
C ALA A 128 7.92 8.57 4.27
N TYR A 129 6.83 7.91 4.68
CA TYR A 129 6.85 6.58 5.31
C TYR A 129 7.69 5.61 4.47
N ARG A 130 7.47 5.56 3.16
CA ARG A 130 8.16 4.61 2.29
C ARG A 130 9.65 4.92 2.13
N SER A 131 10.00 6.19 1.97
CA SER A 131 11.40 6.64 1.93
C SER A 131 12.15 6.27 3.21
N LEU A 132 11.52 6.44 4.39
CA LEU A 132 12.09 6.03 5.67
C LEU A 132 12.32 4.51 5.74
N TYR A 133 11.43 3.70 5.16
CA TYR A 133 11.63 2.25 5.06
C TYR A 133 12.81 1.88 4.15
N LEU A 134 13.00 2.59 3.03
CA LEU A 134 14.16 2.38 2.16
C LEU A 134 15.46 2.70 2.92
N PHE A 135 15.51 3.81 3.65
CA PHE A 135 16.65 4.14 4.51
C PHE A 135 16.87 3.11 5.61
N ASN A 136 15.80 2.58 6.22
CA ASN A 136 15.91 1.51 7.20
C ASN A 136 16.54 0.24 6.59
N TRP A 137 16.18 -0.12 5.35
CA TRP A 137 16.80 -1.27 4.67
C TRP A 137 18.28 -1.03 4.33
N ILE A 138 18.65 0.19 3.90
CA ILE A 138 20.06 0.57 3.72
C ILE A 138 20.83 0.42 5.03
N TYR A 139 20.29 0.98 6.12
CA TYR A 139 20.90 0.89 7.45
C TYR A 139 21.09 -0.57 7.89
N ARG A 140 20.05 -1.39 7.80
CA ARG A 140 20.10 -2.80 8.17
C ARG A 140 21.04 -3.61 7.28
N TYR A 141 21.14 -3.30 5.99
CA TYR A 141 22.12 -3.96 5.10
C TYR A 141 23.57 -3.67 5.50
N MET A 142 23.86 -2.47 6.03
CA MET A 142 25.20 -2.09 6.48
C MET A 142 25.55 -2.64 7.87
N THR A 143 24.59 -2.67 8.80
CA THR A 143 24.84 -3.03 10.21
C THR A 143 24.54 -4.49 10.54
N GLU A 144 23.48 -5.05 9.98
CA GLU A 144 23.12 -6.46 10.15
C GLU A 144 23.67 -7.23 8.94
N LYS A 145 24.28 -8.41 9.14
CA LYS A 145 24.63 -9.34 8.04
C LYS A 145 23.37 -9.98 7.42
N HIS A 146 22.34 -9.18 7.18
CA HIS A 146 21.04 -9.63 6.70
C HIS A 146 21.16 -9.93 5.19
N GLN A 147 20.65 -11.09 4.78
CA GLN A 147 20.66 -11.46 3.37
C GLN A 147 19.84 -10.47 2.54
N PHE A 148 20.42 -10.04 1.43
CA PHE A 148 19.78 -9.13 0.48
C PHE A 148 18.52 -9.78 -0.11
N ARG A 149 17.34 -9.35 0.36
CA ARG A 149 16.06 -9.84 -0.17
C ARG A 149 15.62 -9.00 -1.36
N LEU A 150 15.79 -9.53 -2.57
CA LEU A 150 15.47 -8.84 -3.83
C LEU A 150 14.03 -8.32 -3.90
N ILE A 151 13.05 -9.09 -3.41
CA ILE A 151 11.62 -8.80 -3.55
C ILE A 151 11.21 -7.51 -2.80
N PRO A 152 11.49 -7.35 -1.49
CA PRO A 152 11.25 -6.09 -0.78
C PRO A 152 11.94 -4.88 -1.42
N TRP A 153 13.20 -5.01 -1.82
CA TRP A 153 13.95 -3.92 -2.46
C TRP A 153 13.34 -3.49 -3.79
N ALA A 154 13.04 -4.44 -4.68
CA ALA A 154 12.44 -4.15 -5.97
C ALA A 154 11.05 -3.50 -5.82
N SER A 155 10.19 -4.06 -4.98
CA SER A 155 8.86 -3.47 -4.71
C SER A 155 8.95 -2.10 -4.03
N GLY A 156 9.93 -1.89 -3.14
CA GLY A 156 10.20 -0.59 -2.53
C GLY A 156 10.66 0.47 -3.52
N LEU A 157 11.56 0.11 -4.42
CA LEU A 157 12.03 1.03 -5.46
C LEU A 157 10.89 1.43 -6.41
N VAL A 158 10.08 0.47 -6.87
CA VAL A 158 8.90 0.76 -7.71
C VAL A 158 7.95 1.72 -7.00
N GLN A 159 7.66 1.46 -5.73
CA GLN A 159 6.75 2.30 -4.95
C GLN A 159 7.31 3.72 -4.75
N THR A 160 8.58 3.85 -4.39
CA THR A 160 9.23 5.15 -4.21
C THR A 160 9.30 5.92 -5.53
N ALA A 161 9.55 5.25 -6.65
CA ALA A 161 9.54 5.86 -7.98
C ALA A 161 8.15 6.43 -8.33
N LEU A 162 7.08 5.68 -8.04
CA LEU A 162 5.70 6.17 -8.24
C LEU A 162 5.37 7.40 -7.38
N TYR A 163 5.84 7.44 -6.12
CA TYR A 163 5.68 8.63 -5.29
C TYR A 163 6.53 9.81 -5.77
N ALA A 164 7.76 9.56 -6.22
CA ALA A 164 8.64 10.59 -6.74
C ALA A 164 8.07 11.23 -8.02
N ASP A 165 7.53 10.42 -8.93
CA ASP A 165 6.84 10.90 -10.14
C ASP A 165 5.66 11.81 -9.77
N PHE A 166 4.86 11.41 -8.78
CA PHE A 166 3.78 12.25 -8.26
C PHE A 166 4.30 13.58 -7.68
N PHE A 167 5.31 13.55 -6.81
CA PHE A 167 5.85 14.79 -6.25
C PHE A 167 6.47 15.70 -7.31
N TYR A 168 7.11 15.13 -8.34
CA TYR A 168 7.67 15.90 -9.45
C TYR A 168 6.58 16.64 -10.25
N TYR A 169 5.49 15.94 -10.61
CA TYR A 169 4.38 16.54 -11.33
C TYR A 169 3.52 17.48 -10.48
N TYR A 170 3.56 17.37 -9.15
CA TYR A 170 2.70 18.13 -8.25
C TYR A 170 3.37 19.34 -7.59
N ILE A 171 4.69 19.29 -7.36
CA ILE A 171 5.45 20.44 -6.85
C ILE A 171 5.73 21.46 -7.97
N LYS A 172 5.71 21.01 -9.23
CA LYS A 172 5.91 21.84 -10.43
C LYS A 172 4.59 22.46 -10.91
#